data_AF-A0A7D6GXG5-F1
#
_entry.id   AF-A0A7D6GXG5-F1
#
_cell.length_a   1.000
_cell.length_b   1.000
_cell.length_c   1.000
_cell.angle_alpha   90.00
_cell.angle_beta   90.00
_cell.angle_gamma   90.00
#
_symmetry.space_group_name_H-M   'P 1'
#
loop_
_entity.id
_entity.type
_entity.pdbx_description
1 polymer ?
#
loop_
_entity_poly.entity_id
_entity_poly.type
_entity_poly.pdbx_seq_one_letter_code
_entity_poly.pdbx_strand_id
1 'polypeptide(L)' 'MTVSADDSSDPWEKLAEYRDVLEMCIEEDVPFADRARKLLDRLEEEGYE' A
#
# COMPACT_ATOMS: atom_id res chain seq x y z
N MET A 1 -22.70 10.68 -19.54
CA MET A 1 -21.31 10.69 -19.05
C MET A 1 -21.35 10.46 -17.55
N THR A 2 -21.19 9.22 -17.13
CA THR A 2 -20.74 8.85 -15.78
C THR A 2 -19.86 7.64 -16.02
N VAL A 3 -18.54 7.84 -16.05
CA VAL A 3 -17.59 6.73 -15.98
C VAL A 3 -17.84 6.09 -14.62
N SER A 4 -18.57 4.97 -14.64
CA SER A 4 -18.62 4.06 -13.52
C SER A 4 -17.17 3.61 -13.31
N ALA A 5 -16.57 4.05 -12.21
CA ALA A 5 -15.32 3.51 -11.72
C ALA A 5 -15.59 2.07 -11.29
N ASP A 6 -15.57 1.18 -12.27
CA ASP A 6 -15.40 -0.25 -12.09
C ASP A 6 -13.91 -0.45 -11.76
N ASP A 7 -13.52 -0.14 -10.53
CA ASP A 7 -12.19 -0.40 -9.95
C ASP A 7 -12.39 -0.67 -8.45
N SER A 8 -13.14 -1.74 -8.16
CA SER A 8 -13.48 -2.19 -6.82
C SER A 8 -12.38 -3.05 -6.19
N SER A 9 -11.11 -2.74 -6.42
CA SER A 9 -10.03 -3.21 -5.55
C SER A 9 -9.64 -2.02 -4.70
N ASP A 10 -9.91 -2.11 -3.41
CA ASP A 10 -9.45 -1.10 -2.47
C ASP A 10 -7.95 -0.88 -2.69
N PRO A 11 -7.49 0.38 -2.81
CA PRO A 11 -6.07 0.67 -3.06
C PRO A 11 -5.18 0.01 -1.99
N TRP A 12 -5.72 -0.26 -0.81
CA TRP A 12 -5.10 -1.00 0.28
C TRP A 12 -4.96 -2.50 0.04
N GLU A 13 -5.93 -3.17 -0.58
CA GLU A 13 -5.85 -4.59 -0.93
C GLU A 13 -4.65 -4.84 -1.86
N LYS A 14 -4.53 -4.00 -2.89
CA LYS A 14 -3.40 -4.05 -3.82
C LYS A 14 -2.08 -3.72 -3.13
N LEU A 15 -2.11 -2.80 -2.18
CA LEU A 15 -0.93 -2.39 -1.42
C LEU A 15 -0.49 -3.47 -0.41
N ALA A 16 -1.43 -4.28 0.08
CA ALA A 16 -1.16 -5.47 0.90
C ALA A 16 -0.45 -6.54 0.08
N GLU A 17 -0.85 -6.75 -1.18
CA GLU A 17 -0.10 -7.64 -2.09
C GLU A 17 1.34 -7.16 -2.33
N TYR A 18 1.58 -5.86 -2.28
CA TYR A 18 2.92 -5.25 -2.39
C TYR A 18 3.61 -5.00 -1.04
N ARG A 19 3.08 -5.54 0.08
CA ARG A 19 3.67 -5.39 1.42
C ARG A 19 5.14 -5.81 1.45
N ASP A 20 5.46 -6.94 0.84
CA ASP A 20 6.83 -7.47 0.74
C ASP A 20 7.78 -6.49 0.02
N VAL A 21 7.30 -5.83 -1.04
CA VAL A 21 8.06 -4.80 -1.77
C VAL A 21 8.25 -3.54 -0.94
N LEU A 22 7.25 -3.17 -0.15
CA LEU A 22 7.33 -2.03 0.78
C LEU A 22 8.31 -2.32 1.92
N GLU A 23 8.31 -3.54 2.46
CA GLU A 23 9.30 -4.00 3.45
C GLU A 23 10.71 -3.99 2.86
N MET A 24 10.90 -4.53 1.66
CA MET A 24 12.19 -4.47 0.94
C MET A 24 12.67 -3.03 0.71
N CYS A 25 11.76 -2.11 0.36
CA CYS A 25 12.11 -0.69 0.25
C CYS A 25 12.58 -0.08 1.57
N ILE A 26 12.01 -0.51 2.70
CA ILE A 26 12.44 -0.08 4.03
C ILE A 26 13.82 -0.67 4.36
N GLU A 27 14.05 -1.94 4.05
CA GLU A 27 15.33 -2.62 4.28
C GLU A 27 16.48 -2.02 3.44
N GLU A 28 16.21 -1.67 2.19
CA GLU A 28 17.20 -1.04 1.30
C GLU A 28 17.41 0.45 1.57
N ASP A 29 16.71 1.04 2.56
CA ASP A 29 16.77 2.46 2.94
C ASP A 29 16.61 3.40 1.72
N VAL A 30 15.72 3.03 0.79
CA VAL A 30 15.44 3.89 -0.37
C VAL A 30 14.76 5.18 0.10
N PRO A 31 14.82 6.30 -0.64
CA PRO A 31 14.09 7.52 -0.29
C PRO A 31 12.56 7.34 -0.20
N PHE A 32 12.05 6.20 -0.66
CA PHE A 32 10.66 5.79 -0.52
C PHE A 32 10.37 5.01 0.77
N ALA A 33 11.37 4.56 1.53
CA ALA A 33 11.26 3.79 2.78
C ALA A 33 10.34 4.47 3.81
N ASP A 34 10.52 5.79 4.02
CA ASP A 34 9.69 6.55 4.97
C ASP A 34 8.21 6.58 4.56
N ARG A 35 7.95 6.62 3.24
CA ARG A 35 6.59 6.53 2.69
C ARG A 35 6.05 5.11 2.75
N ALA A 36 6.88 4.11 2.45
CA ALA A 36 6.51 2.70 2.53
C ALA A 36 6.11 2.32 3.96
N ARG A 37 6.88 2.77 4.95
CA ARG A 37 6.55 2.57 6.36
C ARG A 37 5.23 3.20 6.76
N LYS A 38 4.97 4.45 6.35
CA LYS A 38 3.67 5.12 6.59
C LYS A 38 2.51 4.43 5.89
N LEU A 39 2.75 3.84 4.73
CA LEU A 39 1.73 3.11 3.99
C LEU A 39 1.41 1.78 4.67
N LEU A 40 2.41 1.04 5.16
CA LEU A 40 2.22 -0.18 5.93
C LEU A 40 1.47 0.07 7.25
N ASP A 41 1.86 1.11 7.98
CA ASP A 41 1.20 1.52 9.24
C ASP A 41 -0.30 1.79 9.00
N ARG A 42 -0.61 2.51 7.92
CA ARG A 42 -1.99 2.85 7.54
C ARG A 42 -2.78 1.67 6.97
N LEU A 43 -2.09 0.71 6.37
CA LEU A 43 -2.66 -0.54 5.88
C LEU A 43 -3.12 -1.43 7.04
N GLU A 44 -2.33 -1.48 8.11
CA GLU A 44 -2.72 -2.11 9.39
C GLU A 44 -3.90 -1.37 10.05
N GLU A 45 -3.91 -0.03 10.03
CA GLU A 45 -5.03 0.76 10.57
C GLU A 45 -6.35 0.55 9.81
N GLU A 46 -6.30 0.36 8.50
CA GLU A 46 -7.49 0.08 7.67
C GLU A 46 -7.97 -1.38 7.80
N GLY A 47 -7.22 -2.23 8.53
CA GLY A 47 -7.62 -3.61 8.83
C GLY A 47 -7.31 -4.60 7.72
N TYR A 48 -6.38 -4.27 6.83
CA TYR A 48 -5.85 -5.20 5.84
C TYR A 48 -4.61 -5.86 6.46
N GLU A 49 -4.73 -7.14 6.86
CA GLU A 49 -3.67 -7.99 7.44
C GLU A 49 -3.04 -8.92 6.40
#